data_AF-A0A519QWI0-F1
#
_entry.id   AF-A0A519QWI0-F1
#
_cell.length_a   1.000
_cell.length_b   1.000
_cell.length_c   1.000
_cell.angle_alpha   90.00
_cell.angle_beta   90.00
_cell.angle_gamma   90.00
#
_symmetry.space_group_name_H-M   'P 1'
#
loop_
_entity.id
_entity.type
_entity.pdbx_description
1 polymer ?
#
loop_
_entity_poly.entity_id
_entity_poly.type
_entity_poly.pdbx_seq_one_letter_code
_entity_poly.pdbx_strand_id
1 'polypeptide(L)'
;MNDKMILLIGGVFALLALASAVGFVLSRRKPSETVTNLNARIKAWWAMVAVFAVAFVVGKELTIALFALTSFWCLREFLSITPTRPEDHRAVAVAFYLFIPLQYWLIWLGWQSLFAILIPVWAFLLLPVLAVLKGETEDFMART
;
A
#
# COMPACT_ATOMS: atom_id res chain seq x y z
N MET A 1 21.80 5.94 14.17
CA MET A 1 21.11 5.85 12.87
C MET A 1 22.14 5.38 11.87
N ASN A 2 21.88 4.33 11.09
CA ASN A 2 22.89 3.73 10.20
C ASN A 2 23.29 4.74 9.11
N ASP A 3 24.57 4.86 8.73
CA ASP A 3 25.03 5.87 7.76
C ASP A 3 24.27 5.78 6.43
N LYS A 4 23.96 4.56 6.02
CA LYS A 4 23.15 4.27 4.83
C LYS A 4 21.73 4.87 4.91
N MET A 5 21.12 4.86 6.09
CA MET A 5 19.77 5.39 6.30
C MET A 5 19.76 6.92 6.19
N ILE A 6 20.78 7.58 6.75
CA ILE A 6 20.95 9.04 6.62
C ILE A 6 21.15 9.42 5.15
N LEU A 7 21.97 8.66 4.42
CA LEU A 7 22.23 8.89 3.01
C LEU A 7 20.97 8.73 2.16
N LEU A 8 20.16 7.69 2.42
CA LEU A 8 18.88 7.48 1.74
C LEU A 8 17.88 8.61 2.00
N ILE A 9 17.68 8.98 3.27
CA ILE A 9 16.75 10.07 3.63
C ILE A 9 17.24 11.39 3.03
N GLY A 10 18.52 11.70 3.16
CA GLY A 10 19.13 12.89 2.57
C GLY A 10 19.00 12.93 1.05
N GLY A 11 19.18 11.79 0.38
CA GLY A 11 18.99 11.66 -1.07
C GLY A 11 17.54 11.93 -1.51
N VAL A 12 16.55 11.39 -0.78
CA VAL A 12 15.12 11.65 -1.05
C VAL A 12 14.79 13.13 -0.86
N PHE A 13 15.25 13.75 0.22
CA PHE A 13 15.05 15.18 0.47
C PHE A 13 15.71 16.05 -0.59
N ALA A 14 16.96 15.74 -0.98
CA ALA A 14 17.67 16.47 -2.02
C ALA A 14 16.95 16.37 -3.37
N LEU A 15 16.48 15.18 -3.74
CA LEU A 15 15.72 14.95 -4.97
C LEU A 15 14.42 15.76 -4.98
N LEU A 16 13.66 15.75 -3.87
CA LEU A 16 12.42 16.52 -3.75
C LEU A 16 12.66 18.02 -3.78
N ALA A 17 13.73 18.50 -3.13
CA ALA A 17 14.12 19.89 -3.17
C ALA A 17 14.50 20.34 -4.59
N LEU A 18 15.28 19.52 -5.30
CA LEU A 18 15.63 19.77 -6.71
C LEU A 18 14.38 19.78 -7.60
N ALA A 19 13.49 18.80 -7.47
CA ALA A 19 12.23 18.75 -8.21
C ALA A 19 11.37 20.00 -7.92
N SER A 20 11.31 20.43 -6.66
CA SER A 20 10.59 21.65 -6.25
C SER A 20 11.19 22.90 -6.86
N ALA A 21 12.53 23.01 -6.89
CA ALA A 21 13.24 24.13 -7.50
C ALA A 21 13.00 24.19 -9.02
N VAL A 22 13.10 23.05 -9.71
CA VAL A 22 12.80 22.95 -11.15
C VAL A 22 11.35 23.31 -11.43
N GLY A 23 10.41 22.76 -10.66
CA GLY A 23 8.98 23.05 -10.79
C GLY A 23 8.64 24.53 -10.54
N PHE A 24 9.33 25.17 -9.58
CA PHE A 24 9.19 26.61 -9.31
C PHE A 24 9.73 27.48 -10.45
N VAL A 25 10.94 27.20 -10.94
CA VAL A 25 11.52 27.93 -12.09
C VAL A 25 10.65 27.79 -13.32
N LEU A 26 10.17 26.57 -13.60
CA LEU A 26 9.31 26.30 -14.75
C LEU A 26 7.96 27.03 -14.63
N SER A 27 7.37 27.09 -13.42
CA SER A 27 6.13 27.82 -13.18
C SER A 27 6.23 29.32 -13.46
N ARG A 28 7.43 29.90 -13.26
CA ARG A 28 7.68 31.32 -13.54
C ARG A 28 8.04 31.59 -15.01
N ARG A 29 8.69 30.65 -15.69
CA ARG A 29 9.12 30.85 -17.10
C ARG A 29 8.04 30.51 -18.11
N LYS A 30 7.30 29.43 -17.89
CA LYS A 30 6.24 28.94 -18.79
C LYS A 30 5.12 28.33 -17.95
N PRO A 31 4.20 29.15 -17.43
CA PRO A 31 3.04 28.64 -16.72
C PRO A 31 2.20 27.80 -17.68
N SER A 32 1.97 26.54 -17.33
CA SER A 32 1.08 25.63 -18.05
C SER A 32 0.37 24.72 -17.05
N GLU A 33 -0.77 24.17 -17.44
CA GLU A 33 -1.53 23.22 -16.60
C GLU A 33 -0.67 22.01 -16.18
N THR A 34 0.19 21.53 -17.08
CA THR A 34 1.13 20.43 -16.80
C THR A 34 2.08 20.79 -15.65
N VAL A 35 2.60 22.01 -15.62
CA VAL A 35 3.52 22.48 -14.56
C VAL A 35 2.79 22.65 -13.24
N THR A 36 1.56 23.14 -13.26
CA THR A 36 0.70 23.25 -12.07
C THR A 36 0.41 21.86 -11.49
N ASN A 37 0.08 20.86 -12.33
CA ASN A 37 -0.13 19.49 -11.89
C ASN A 37 1.15 18.87 -11.31
N LEU A 38 2.30 19.08 -11.96
CA LEU A 38 3.59 18.62 -11.45
C LEU A 38 3.90 19.21 -10.06
N ASN A 39 3.73 20.51 -9.89
CA ASN A 39 3.94 21.18 -8.61
C ASN A 39 2.97 20.68 -7.52
N ALA A 40 1.72 20.39 -7.88
CA ALA A 40 0.76 19.78 -6.96
C ALA A 40 1.21 18.38 -6.50
N ARG A 41 1.72 17.54 -7.42
CA ARG A 41 2.29 16.23 -7.08
C ARG A 41 3.49 16.35 -6.15
N ILE A 42 4.42 17.25 -6.44
CA ILE A 42 5.61 17.49 -5.59
C ILE A 42 5.18 17.89 -4.17
N LYS A 43 4.20 18.80 -4.04
CA LYS A 43 3.65 19.18 -2.73
C LYS A 43 3.00 18.00 -1.99
N ALA A 44 2.27 17.14 -2.69
CA ALA A 44 1.69 15.93 -2.10
C ALA A 44 2.78 14.96 -1.61
N TRP A 45 3.90 14.84 -2.33
CA TRP A 45 5.04 14.04 -1.90
C TRP A 45 5.71 14.61 -0.66
N TRP A 46 5.86 15.93 -0.56
CA TRP A 46 6.32 16.58 0.68
C TRP A 46 5.40 16.28 1.87
N ALA A 47 4.08 16.30 1.67
CA ALA A 47 3.13 15.93 2.71
C ALA A 47 3.31 14.47 3.15
N MET A 48 3.47 13.53 2.21
CA MET A 48 3.74 12.12 2.53
C MET A 48 5.03 11.93 3.31
N VAL A 49 6.13 12.59 2.91
CA VAL A 49 7.41 12.54 3.63
C VAL A 49 7.26 13.07 5.05
N ALA A 50 6.55 14.18 5.25
CA ALA A 50 6.30 14.74 6.57
C ALA A 50 5.53 13.76 7.47
N VAL A 51 4.47 13.14 6.93
CA VAL A 51 3.67 12.14 7.65
C VAL A 51 4.53 10.93 8.08
N PHE A 52 5.37 10.40 7.18
CA PHE A 52 6.26 9.30 7.52
C PHE A 52 7.37 9.71 8.51
N ALA A 53 7.91 10.91 8.38
CA ALA A 53 8.91 11.43 9.33
C ALA A 53 8.34 11.51 10.75
N VAL A 54 7.10 12.01 10.91
CA VAL A 54 6.40 12.02 12.20
C VAL A 54 6.21 10.60 12.73
N ALA A 55 5.75 9.67 11.89
CA ALA A 55 5.57 8.27 12.28
C ALA A 55 6.87 7.63 12.81
N PHE A 56 7.99 7.87 12.13
CA PHE A 56 9.30 7.35 12.54
C PHE A 56 9.81 7.95 13.85
N VAL A 57 9.53 9.23 14.11
CA VAL A 57 9.93 9.90 15.37
C VAL A 57 9.11 9.39 16.55
N VAL A 58 7.81 9.17 16.37
CA VAL A 58 6.92 8.69 17.44
C VAL A 58 7.19 7.22 17.78
N GLY A 59 7.49 6.39 16.77
CA GLY A 59 7.99 5.04 16.97
C GLY A 59 7.18 3.94 16.27
N LYS A 60 7.47 2.70 16.68
CA LYS A 60 6.98 1.48 16.01
C LYS A 60 5.45 1.40 15.96
N GLU A 61 4.77 1.74 17.06
CA GLU A 61 3.32 1.58 17.17
C GLU A 61 2.56 2.48 16.21
N LEU A 62 2.90 3.77 16.16
CA LEU A 62 2.28 4.71 15.22
C LEU A 62 2.60 4.34 13.77
N THR A 63 3.83 3.88 13.51
CA THR A 63 4.22 3.43 12.17
C THR A 63 3.36 2.24 11.73
N ILE A 64 3.20 1.22 12.58
CA ILE A 64 2.35 0.06 12.28
C ILE A 64 0.90 0.48 12.07
N ALA A 65 0.34 1.32 12.96
CA ALA A 65 -1.03 1.79 12.85
C ALA A 65 -1.26 2.58 11.55
N LEU A 66 -0.33 3.47 11.19
CA LEU A 66 -0.39 4.26 9.97
C LEU A 66 -0.42 3.37 8.73
N PHE A 67 0.53 2.44 8.63
CA PHE A 67 0.57 1.51 7.50
C PHE A 67 -0.65 0.59 7.46
N ALA A 68 -1.14 0.12 8.60
CA ALA A 68 -2.35 -0.70 8.69
C ALA A 68 -3.58 0.04 8.13
N LEU A 69 -3.79 1.29 8.58
CA LEU A 69 -4.88 2.13 8.11
C LEU A 69 -4.72 2.45 6.62
N THR A 70 -3.55 2.88 6.17
CA THR A 70 -3.32 3.20 4.75
C THR A 70 -3.54 1.98 3.87
N SER A 71 -3.03 0.80 4.25
CA SER A 71 -3.28 -0.45 3.51
C SER A 71 -4.77 -0.80 3.44
N PHE A 72 -5.48 -0.66 4.55
CA PHE A 72 -6.93 -0.92 4.58
C PHE A 72 -7.69 0.00 3.63
N TRP A 73 -7.40 1.31 3.67
CA TRP A 73 -8.05 2.30 2.82
C TRP A 73 -7.70 2.13 1.33
N CYS A 74 -6.42 1.89 1.02
CA CYS A 74 -5.99 1.63 -0.35
C CYS A 74 -6.66 0.38 -0.93
N LEU A 75 -6.77 -0.69 -0.16
CA LEU A 75 -7.37 -1.93 -0.64
C LEU A 75 -8.88 -1.79 -0.82
N ARG A 76 -9.57 -1.07 0.08
CA ARG A 76 -10.99 -0.72 -0.10
C ARG A 76 -11.22 0.03 -1.41
N GLU A 77 -10.38 1.02 -1.72
CA GLU A 77 -10.46 1.78 -2.96
C GLU A 77 -10.15 0.91 -4.19
N PHE A 78 -9.12 0.07 -4.09
CA PHE A 78 -8.73 -0.86 -5.15
C PHE A 78 -9.86 -1.84 -5.49
N LEU A 79 -10.53 -2.41 -4.49
CA LEU A 79 -11.67 -3.31 -4.69
C LEU A 79 -12.89 -2.60 -5.28
N SER A 80 -13.09 -1.32 -4.96
CA SER A 80 -14.14 -0.52 -5.56
C SER A 80 -13.93 -0.31 -7.07
N ILE A 81 -12.69 -0.26 -7.52
CA ILE A 81 -12.33 0.00 -8.93
C ILE A 81 -12.20 -1.30 -9.72
N THR A 82 -11.83 -2.41 -9.07
CA THR A 82 -11.57 -3.68 -9.75
C THR A 82 -12.89 -4.40 -10.08
N PRO A 83 -13.24 -4.57 -11.36
CA PRO A 83 -14.41 -5.36 -11.74
C PRO A 83 -14.15 -6.82 -11.36
N THR A 84 -14.78 -7.26 -10.27
CA THR A 84 -14.66 -8.60 -9.74
C THR A 84 -15.95 -9.35 -10.03
N ARG A 85 -15.84 -10.62 -10.46
CA ARG A 85 -17.02 -11.48 -10.62
C ARG A 85 -17.76 -11.57 -9.29
N PRO A 86 -19.11 -11.59 -9.29
CA PRO A 86 -19.91 -11.67 -8.05
C PRO A 86 -19.55 -12.87 -7.16
N GLU A 87 -19.10 -13.95 -7.80
CA GLU A 87 -18.68 -15.24 -7.26
C GLU A 87 -17.43 -15.08 -6.36
N ASP A 88 -16.42 -14.37 -6.87
CA ASP A 88 -15.12 -14.16 -6.23
C ASP A 88 -15.10 -12.99 -5.24
N HIS A 89 -16.04 -12.05 -5.34
CA HIS A 89 -16.05 -10.82 -4.53
C HIS A 89 -16.04 -11.12 -3.02
N ARG A 90 -16.75 -12.16 -2.59
CA ARG A 90 -16.79 -12.59 -1.17
C ARG A 90 -15.49 -13.23 -0.71
N ALA A 91 -14.85 -14.06 -1.54
CA ALA A 91 -13.58 -14.70 -1.19
C ALA A 91 -12.46 -13.66 -1.07
N VAL A 92 -12.42 -12.72 -2.01
CA VAL A 92 -11.48 -11.60 -2.01
C VAL A 92 -11.74 -10.64 -0.83
N ALA A 93 -13.00 -10.34 -0.53
CA ALA A 93 -13.35 -9.50 0.62
C ALA A 93 -12.96 -10.16 1.96
N VAL A 94 -13.26 -11.45 2.15
CA VAL A 94 -12.89 -12.19 3.37
C VAL A 94 -11.37 -12.26 3.52
N ALA A 95 -10.65 -12.54 2.42
CA ALA A 95 -9.20 -12.52 2.43
C ALA A 95 -8.66 -11.14 2.86
N PHE A 96 -9.19 -10.05 2.33
CA PHE A 96 -8.81 -8.69 2.73
C PHE A 96 -9.08 -8.39 4.21
N TYR A 97 -10.33 -8.55 4.65
CA TYR A 97 -10.77 -8.17 6.00
C TYR A 97 -10.13 -9.04 7.09
N LEU A 98 -9.68 -10.25 6.75
CA LEU A 98 -9.01 -11.15 7.67
C LEU A 98 -7.48 -11.01 7.62
N PHE A 99 -6.88 -11.07 6.42
CA PHE A 99 -5.42 -11.14 6.30
C PHE A 99 -4.73 -9.81 6.60
N ILE A 100 -5.31 -8.66 6.26
CA ILE A 100 -4.65 -7.36 6.55
C ILE A 100 -4.53 -7.11 8.05
N PRO A 101 -5.61 -7.19 8.86
CA PRO A 101 -5.48 -7.04 10.31
C PRO A 101 -4.52 -8.08 10.90
N LEU A 102 -4.59 -9.33 10.44
CA LEU A 102 -3.71 -10.40 10.88
C LEU A 102 -2.24 -10.11 10.56
N GLN A 103 -1.92 -9.61 9.36
CA GLN A 103 -0.56 -9.23 8.97
C GLN A 103 0.02 -8.17 9.91
N TYR A 104 -0.73 -7.10 10.18
CA TYR A 104 -0.25 -6.03 11.04
C TYR A 104 -0.18 -6.45 12.52
N TRP A 105 -1.06 -7.34 12.96
CA TRP A 105 -0.96 -7.99 14.28
C TRP A 105 0.32 -8.81 14.42
N LEU A 106 0.69 -9.58 13.38
CA LEU A 106 1.92 -10.37 13.36
C LEU A 106 3.18 -9.49 13.40
N ILE A 107 3.17 -8.34 12.70
CA ILE A 107 4.26 -7.35 12.77
C ILE A 107 4.37 -6.79 14.20
N TRP A 108 3.24 -6.52 14.85
CA TRP A 108 3.23 -6.02 16.22
C TRP A 108 3.90 -7.00 17.19
N LEU A 109 3.53 -8.29 17.09
CA LEU A 109 4.14 -9.40 17.85
C LEU A 109 5.58 -9.75 17.44
N GLY A 110 6.10 -9.18 16.35
CA GLY A 110 7.47 -9.42 15.87
C GLY A 110 7.65 -10.73 15.10
N TRP A 111 6.58 -11.39 14.68
CA TRP A 111 6.63 -12.66 13.95
C TRP A 111 6.81 -12.45 12.44
N GLN A 112 7.97 -11.91 12.07
CA GLN A 112 8.28 -11.53 10.68
C GLN A 112 8.25 -12.72 9.70
N SER A 113 8.65 -13.92 10.16
CA SER A 113 8.61 -15.14 9.33
C SER A 113 7.18 -15.52 8.96
N LEU A 114 6.25 -15.49 9.93
CA LEU A 114 4.85 -15.83 9.65
C LEU A 114 4.19 -14.74 8.79
N PHE A 115 4.48 -13.46 9.06
CA PHE A 115 4.03 -12.36 8.22
C PHE A 115 4.40 -12.55 6.74
N ALA A 116 5.65 -12.95 6.46
CA ALA A 116 6.15 -13.10 5.10
C ALA A 116 5.47 -14.26 4.33
N ILE A 117 5.16 -15.37 5.01
CA ILE A 117 4.52 -16.54 4.39
C ILE A 117 2.98 -16.48 4.43
N LEU A 118 2.39 -15.54 5.15
CA LEU A 118 0.94 -15.48 5.37
C LEU A 118 0.15 -15.40 4.05
N ILE A 119 0.51 -14.48 3.16
CA ILE A 119 -0.18 -14.37 1.87
C ILE A 119 0.22 -15.50 0.92
N PRO A 120 1.52 -15.73 0.63
CA PRO A 120 1.93 -16.70 -0.39
C PRO A 120 1.54 -18.14 -0.09
N VAL A 121 1.46 -18.51 1.20
CA VAL A 121 1.14 -19.88 1.61
C VAL A 121 -0.28 -19.95 2.16
N TRP A 122 -0.57 -19.22 3.24
CA TRP A 122 -1.83 -19.41 3.96
C TRP A 122 -3.04 -18.82 3.25
N ALA A 123 -2.93 -17.62 2.67
CA ALA A 123 -4.04 -17.01 1.94
C ALA A 123 -4.36 -17.77 0.65
N PHE A 124 -3.34 -18.12 -0.14
CA PHE A 124 -3.56 -18.92 -1.35
C PHE A 124 -4.05 -20.34 -1.06
N LEU A 125 -3.68 -20.94 0.08
CA LEU A 125 -4.25 -22.22 0.50
C LEU A 125 -5.71 -22.09 0.96
N LEU A 126 -6.08 -20.96 1.56
CA LEU A 126 -7.44 -20.73 2.04
C LEU A 126 -8.44 -20.54 0.89
N LEU A 127 -8.05 -19.89 -0.20
CA LEU A 127 -8.92 -19.64 -1.36
C LEU A 127 -9.58 -20.92 -1.94
N PRO A 128 -8.84 -22.00 -2.30
CA PRO A 128 -9.44 -23.22 -2.80
C PRO A 128 -10.28 -23.95 -1.74
N VAL A 129 -9.90 -23.87 -0.46
CA VAL A 129 -10.71 -24.43 0.64
C VAL A 129 -12.07 -23.71 0.73
N LEU A 130 -12.08 -22.38 0.61
CA LEU A 130 -13.32 -21.60 0.59
C LEU A 130 -14.17 -21.86 -0.66
N ALA A 131 -13.54 -22.08 -1.82
CA ALA A 131 -14.23 -22.43 -3.05
C ALA A 131 -14.95 -23.79 -2.93
N VAL A 132 -14.27 -24.80 -2.38
CA VAL A 132 -14.85 -26.13 -2.13
C VAL A 132 -15.99 -26.05 -1.11
N LEU A 133 -15.81 -25.29 0.00
CA LEU A 133 -16.85 -25.13 1.03
C LEU A 133 -18.10 -24.39 0.52
N LYS A 134 -17.94 -23.50 -0.46
CA LYS A 134 -19.07 -22.82 -1.12
C LYS A 134 -19.85 -23.75 -2.06
N GLY A 135 -19.31 -24.92 -2.42
CA GLY A 135 -19.97 -25.85 -3.32
C GLY A 135 -20.14 -25.32 -4.74
N GLU A 136 -19.26 -24.41 -5.19
CA GLU A 136 -19.27 -23.94 -6.59
C GLU A 136 -18.85 -25.09 -7.51
N THR A 137 -19.83 -25.86 -7.98
CA THR A 137 -19.69 -26.92 -8.99
C THR A 137 -20.10 -26.47 -10.40
N GLU A 138 -20.51 -25.21 -10.57
CA GLU A 138 -20.85 -24.68 -11.89
C GLU A 138 -19.56 -24.43 -12.70
N ASP A 139 -19.56 -24.90 -13.94
CA ASP A 139 -18.52 -24.66 -14.95
C ASP A 139 -17.13 -25.34 -14.76
N PHE A 140 -17.03 -26.38 -13.92
CA PHE A 140 -15.78 -27.16 -13.79
C PHE A 140 -15.37 -27.88 -15.10
N MET A 141 -16.31 -28.10 -16.03
CA MET A 141 -16.10 -28.85 -17.28
C MET A 141 -16.00 -27.99 -18.56
N ALA A 142 -16.25 -26.67 -18.52
CA ALA A 142 -16.28 -25.85 -19.74
C ALA A 142 -14.90 -25.31 -20.19
N ARG A 143 -13.82 -25.72 -19.51
CA ARG A 143 -12.44 -25.50 -19.98
C ARG A 143 -11.98 -26.67 -20.86
N THR A 144 -12.49 -26.72 -22.09
CA THR A 144 -11.83 -27.38 -23.24
C THR A 144 -11.58 -26.37 -24.33
#